data_AF-A0A5J4T0J5-F1
#
_entry.id   AF-A0A5J4T0J5-F1
#
_cell.length_a   1.000
_cell.length_b   1.000
_cell.length_c   1.000
_cell.angle_alpha   90.00
_cell.angle_beta   90.00
_cell.angle_gamma   90.00
#
_symmetry.space_group_name_H-M   'P 1'
#
loop_
_entity.id
_entity.type
_entity.pdbx_description
1 polymer ?
#
loop_
_entity_poly.entity_id
_entity_poly.type
_entity_poly.pdbx_seq_one_letter_code
_entity_poly.pdbx_strand_id
1 'polypeptide(L)'
;MDVLTGLLYINTQDVYAMYGAFLCEDKKGEHANYSALLKPPAMKPYVAVDFREEDGEKLPQTLTPAFEAREVSLQFAIQAPSKAIFLQRYMGFVQLLKSGWLQIYLPELNKTYRMYYVSCTGYTQLTALDAGIVAGRFGVKFREPIPEP
;
A
#
# COMPACT_ATOMS: atom_id res chain seq x y z
N MET A 1 6.83 -9.72 23.83
CA MET A 1 5.87 -9.68 22.71
C MET A 1 6.11 -8.37 22.00
N ASP A 2 6.66 -8.41 20.80
CA ASP A 2 6.88 -7.21 20.00
C ASP A 2 5.52 -6.64 19.60
N VAL A 3 5.27 -5.36 19.88
CA VAL A 3 3.96 -4.72 19.64
C VAL A 3 3.61 -4.68 18.15
N LEU A 4 4.58 -4.90 17.26
CA LEU A 4 4.44 -4.77 15.81
C LEU A 4 4.30 -6.11 15.07
N THR A 5 4.47 -7.26 15.74
CA THR A 5 4.20 -8.57 15.11
C THR A 5 2.70 -8.76 14.92
N GLY A 6 2.31 -9.33 13.78
CA GLY A 6 0.93 -9.68 13.47
C GLY A 6 0.04 -8.51 13.05
N LEU A 7 0.61 -7.34 12.73
CA LEU A 7 -0.16 -6.18 12.25
C LEU A 7 -0.27 -6.11 10.72
N LEU A 8 0.67 -6.73 10.00
CA LEU A 8 0.69 -6.72 8.54
C LEU A 8 1.25 -8.04 8.01
N TYR A 9 0.50 -8.65 7.11
CA TYR A 9 0.91 -9.84 6.38
C TYR A 9 0.97 -9.54 4.88
N ILE A 10 2.01 -10.03 4.21
CA ILE A 10 2.08 -10.03 2.75
C ILE A 10 2.33 -11.46 2.31
N ASN A 11 1.44 -12.00 1.46
CA ASN A 11 1.51 -13.38 0.99
C ASN A 11 1.61 -14.40 2.15
N THR A 12 0.78 -14.22 3.18
CA THR A 12 0.73 -15.03 4.43
C THR A 12 1.94 -14.90 5.38
N GLN A 13 2.95 -14.11 5.03
CA GLN A 13 4.12 -13.89 5.88
C GLN A 13 3.95 -12.63 6.73
N ASP A 14 4.22 -12.73 8.03
CA ASP A 14 4.32 -11.56 8.91
C ASP A 14 5.55 -10.73 8.49
N VAL A 15 5.28 -9.53 7.97
CA VAL A 15 6.31 -8.68 7.40
C VAL A 15 7.26 -8.14 8.47
N TYR A 16 6.77 -7.89 9.67
CA TYR A 16 7.59 -7.41 10.77
C TYR A 16 8.51 -8.51 11.29
N ALA A 17 7.99 -9.72 11.47
CA ALA A 17 8.79 -10.86 11.93
C ALA A 17 9.91 -11.22 10.93
N MET A 18 9.59 -11.23 9.63
CA MET A 18 10.52 -11.65 8.58
C MET A 18 11.52 -10.56 8.18
N TYR A 19 11.05 -9.32 8.04
CA TYR A 19 11.83 -8.22 7.46
C TYR A 19 11.97 -7.01 8.37
N GLY A 20 11.42 -7.03 9.58
CA GLY A 20 11.37 -5.85 10.45
C GLY A 20 10.63 -4.67 9.82
N ALA A 21 9.79 -4.93 8.81
CA ALA A 21 9.03 -3.90 8.10
C ALA A 21 7.64 -3.70 8.71
N PHE A 22 7.20 -2.46 8.78
CA PHE A 22 5.88 -2.08 9.28
C PHE A 22 5.37 -0.83 8.56
N LEU A 23 4.06 -0.61 8.58
CA LEU A 23 3.47 0.63 8.08
C LEU A 23 3.84 1.78 9.01
N CYS A 24 4.36 2.85 8.44
CA CYS A 24 4.76 4.04 9.19
C CYS A 24 4.17 5.28 8.54
N GLU A 25 3.99 6.33 9.32
CA GLU A 25 3.45 7.60 8.87
C GLU A 25 4.56 8.65 8.86
N ASP A 26 4.39 9.70 8.07
CA ASP A 26 5.40 10.76 7.98
C ASP A 26 5.44 11.60 9.26
N LYS A 27 4.27 11.85 9.85
CA LYS A 27 4.11 12.64 11.06
C LYS A 27 3.30 11.89 12.12
N LYS A 28 3.54 12.20 13.38
CA LYS A 28 2.78 11.66 14.51
C LYS A 28 1.32 12.11 14.40
N GLY A 29 0.38 11.16 14.50
CA GLY A 29 -1.06 11.42 14.42
C GLY A 29 -1.61 11.50 12.99
N GLU A 30 -0.77 11.28 11.98
CA GLU A 30 -1.22 11.10 10.61
C GLU A 30 -1.71 9.66 10.39
N HIS A 31 -2.56 9.48 9.39
CA HIS A 31 -3.17 8.20 9.03
C HIS A 31 -3.21 8.02 7.51
N ALA A 32 -2.13 8.42 6.82
CA ALA A 32 -2.10 8.44 5.36
C ALA A 32 -2.19 7.04 4.76
N ASN A 33 -1.57 6.03 5.39
CA ASN A 33 -1.68 4.64 4.93
C ASN A 33 -3.12 4.14 5.05
N TYR A 34 -3.75 4.32 6.21
CA TYR A 34 -5.16 3.94 6.40
C TYR A 34 -6.08 4.69 5.46
N SER A 35 -5.84 5.99 5.27
CA SER A 35 -6.60 6.81 4.33
C SER A 35 -6.46 6.27 2.90
N ALA A 36 -5.26 5.87 2.48
CA ALA A 36 -5.03 5.29 1.16
C ALA A 36 -5.69 3.91 0.98
N LEU A 37 -5.66 3.07 2.02
CA LEU A 37 -6.26 1.73 2.00
C LEU A 37 -7.80 1.79 1.98
N LEU A 38 -8.38 2.63 2.84
CA LEU A 38 -9.83 2.76 3.02
C LEU A 38 -10.50 3.70 2.01
N LYS A 39 -9.75 4.51 1.25
CA LYS A 39 -10.30 5.37 0.19
C LYS A 39 -10.99 4.52 -0.87
N PRO A 40 -12.31 4.67 -1.11
CA PRO A 40 -13.01 3.91 -2.13
C PRO A 40 -12.39 4.13 -3.52
N PRO A 41 -12.36 3.10 -4.38
CA PRO A 41 -11.97 3.27 -5.78
C PRO A 41 -12.94 4.21 -6.51
N ALA A 42 -12.45 4.85 -7.57
CA ALA A 42 -13.32 5.61 -8.46
C ALA A 42 -14.29 4.67 -9.19
N MET A 43 -15.48 5.15 -9.53
CA MET A 43 -16.39 4.43 -10.42
C MET A 43 -15.93 4.58 -11.87
N LYS A 44 -16.17 3.56 -12.69
CA LYS A 44 -16.04 3.70 -14.14
C LYS A 44 -17.07 4.72 -14.63
N PRO A 45 -16.68 5.66 -15.50
CA PRO A 45 -17.62 6.62 -16.06
C PRO A 45 -18.65 5.87 -16.92
N TYR A 46 -19.90 6.32 -16.88
CA TYR A 46 -20.90 5.88 -17.84
C TYR A 46 -20.65 6.55 -19.18
N VAL A 47 -21.00 5.88 -20.27
CA VAL A 47 -21.07 6.53 -21.58
C VAL A 47 -22.30 7.42 -21.58
N ALA A 48 -22.06 8.73 -21.68
CA ALA A 48 -23.09 9.75 -21.72
C ALA A 48 -23.18 10.39 -23.10
N VAL A 49 -24.38 10.83 -23.47
CA VAL A 49 -24.61 11.67 -24.66
C VAL A 49 -24.98 13.06 -24.18
N ASP A 50 -24.16 14.04 -24.52
CA ASP A 50 -24.29 15.43 -24.11
C ASP A 50 -24.58 16.31 -25.34
N PHE A 51 -25.75 16.95 -25.37
CA PHE A 51 -26.21 17.80 -26.46
C PHE A 51 -26.25 19.25 -25.98
N ARG A 52 -25.64 20.16 -26.74
CA ARG A 52 -25.55 21.59 -26.38
C ARG A 52 -26.93 22.25 -26.20
N GLU A 53 -27.91 21.80 -26.97
CA GLU A 53 -29.27 22.34 -27.00
C GLU A 53 -30.18 21.77 -25.90
N GLU A 54 -29.71 20.79 -25.11
CA GLU A 54 -30.46 20.16 -24.02
C GLU A 54 -29.79 20.40 -22.66
N ASP A 55 -30.58 20.40 -21.59
CA ASP A 55 -30.03 20.49 -20.24
C ASP A 55 -29.47 19.13 -19.79
N GLY A 56 -28.20 19.12 -19.40
CA GLY A 56 -27.54 17.94 -18.83
C GLY A 56 -27.17 16.87 -19.85
N GLU A 57 -27.04 15.63 -19.40
CA GLU A 57 -26.58 14.50 -20.21
C GLU A 57 -27.58 13.33 -20.18
N LYS A 58 -27.62 12.56 -21.27
CA LYS A 58 -28.41 11.33 -21.38
C LYS A 58 -27.55 10.12 -21.05
N LEU A 59 -28.05 9.28 -20.15
CA LEU A 59 -27.44 8.03 -19.72
C LEU A 59 -28.30 6.81 -20.14
N PRO A 60 -27.73 5.59 -20.13
CA PRO A 60 -28.50 4.37 -20.30
C PRO A 60 -29.60 4.23 -19.23
N GLN A 61 -30.73 3.59 -19.59
CA GLN A 61 -31.84 3.35 -18.65
C GLN A 61 -31.43 2.55 -17.41
N THR A 62 -30.47 1.62 -17.57
CA THR A 62 -29.93 0.82 -16.46
C THR A 62 -28.46 1.14 -16.26
N LEU A 63 -28.10 1.52 -15.04
CA LEU A 63 -26.72 1.78 -14.63
C LEU A 63 -26.11 0.51 -14.04
N THR A 64 -25.01 0.03 -14.65
CA THR A 64 -24.24 -1.11 -14.14
C THR A 64 -22.96 -0.60 -13.47
N PRO A 65 -22.93 -0.45 -12.14
CA PRO A 65 -21.78 0.10 -11.43
C PRO A 65 -20.57 -0.83 -11.52
N ALA A 66 -19.41 -0.27 -11.83
CA ALA A 66 -18.14 -0.95 -11.75
C ALA A 66 -17.07 0.02 -11.24
N PHE A 67 -16.12 -0.48 -10.45
CA PHE A 67 -14.96 0.30 -10.03
C PHE A 67 -13.89 0.36 -11.12
N GLU A 68 -13.20 1.49 -11.20
CA GLU A 68 -11.90 1.60 -11.84
C GLU A 68 -10.84 0.92 -10.98
N ALA A 69 -9.83 0.38 -11.64
CA ALA A 69 -8.61 -0.02 -10.96
C ALA A 69 -8.02 1.19 -10.23
N ARG A 70 -7.46 1.02 -9.02
CA ARG A 70 -6.83 2.13 -8.27
C ARG A 70 -5.33 1.95 -8.03
N GLU A 71 -4.65 3.06 -7.75
CA GLU A 71 -3.28 3.07 -7.22
C GLU A 71 -3.34 3.34 -5.73
N VAL A 72 -2.53 2.62 -4.96
CA VAL A 72 -2.43 2.79 -3.49
C VAL A 72 -0.97 3.02 -3.15
N SER A 73 -0.69 4.14 -2.47
CA SER A 73 0.66 4.46 -2.01
C SER A 73 0.73 4.27 -0.51
N LEU A 74 1.65 3.41 -0.05
CA LEU A 74 1.88 3.11 1.36
C LEU A 74 3.31 3.43 1.76
N GLN A 75 3.51 3.88 2.99
CA GLN A 75 4.79 4.18 3.58
C GLN A 75 5.21 3.04 4.53
N PHE A 76 6.39 2.48 4.29
CA PHE A 76 6.97 1.42 5.10
C PHE A 76 8.23 1.90 5.79
N ALA A 77 8.47 1.42 7.00
CA ALA A 77 9.76 1.54 7.65
C ALA A 77 10.31 0.15 7.94
N ILE A 78 11.62 -0.01 7.79
CA ILE A 78 12.37 -1.18 8.26
C ILE A 78 13.28 -0.72 9.39
N GLN A 79 13.32 -1.49 10.47
CA GLN A 79 14.31 -1.31 11.55
C GLN A 79 15.10 -2.59 11.79
N ALA A 80 16.38 -2.44 12.13
CA ALA A 80 17.27 -3.54 12.44
C ALA A 80 18.38 -3.14 13.42
N PRO A 81 18.94 -4.07 14.20
CA PRO A 81 19.97 -3.79 15.21
C PRO A 81 21.40 -3.69 14.63
N SER A 82 21.57 -3.76 13.30
CA SER A 82 22.86 -3.53 12.66
C SER A 82 22.69 -3.26 11.16
N LYS A 83 23.72 -2.67 10.55
CA LYS A 83 23.81 -2.46 9.10
C LYS A 83 23.59 -3.74 8.29
N ALA A 84 24.25 -4.82 8.68
CA ALA A 84 24.21 -6.08 7.95
C ALA A 84 22.79 -6.65 7.93
N ILE A 85 22.12 -6.67 9.09
CA ILE A 85 20.74 -7.15 9.21
C ILE A 85 19.78 -6.20 8.49
N PHE A 86 19.99 -4.89 8.56
CA PHE A 86 19.19 -3.90 7.83
C PHE A 86 19.21 -4.16 6.32
N LEU A 87 20.39 -4.30 5.72
CA LEU A 87 20.54 -4.54 4.29
C LEU A 87 19.94 -5.87 3.86
N GLN A 88 20.13 -6.93 4.65
CA GLN A 88 19.51 -8.24 4.41
C GLN A 88 17.97 -8.14 4.41
N ARG A 89 17.40 -7.51 5.44
CA ARG A 89 15.95 -7.29 5.56
C ARG A 89 15.39 -6.45 4.43
N TYR A 90 16.07 -5.34 4.11
CA TYR A 90 15.70 -4.45 3.01
C TYR A 90 15.68 -5.18 1.66
N MET A 91 16.76 -5.89 1.33
CA MET A 91 16.83 -6.66 0.09
C MET A 91 15.76 -7.75 0.03
N GLY A 92 15.55 -8.49 1.13
CA GLY A 92 14.50 -9.50 1.23
C GLY A 92 13.10 -8.91 1.02
N PHE A 93 12.83 -7.75 1.63
CA PHE A 93 11.54 -7.07 1.47
C PHE A 93 11.33 -6.57 0.04
N VAL A 94 12.35 -6.02 -0.61
CA VAL A 94 12.27 -5.63 -2.03
C VAL A 94 12.02 -6.83 -2.93
N GLN A 95 12.63 -7.99 -2.65
CA GLN A 95 12.35 -9.23 -3.39
C GLN A 95 10.90 -9.70 -3.19
N LEU A 96 10.38 -9.62 -1.97
CA LEU A 96 8.96 -9.88 -1.68
C LEU A 96 8.06 -8.96 -2.50
N LEU A 97 8.31 -7.65 -2.49
CA LEU A 97 7.51 -6.69 -3.28
C LEU A 97 7.54 -7.00 -4.78
N LYS A 98 8.68 -7.46 -5.30
CA LYS A 98 8.85 -7.84 -6.71
C LYS A 98 8.27 -9.23 -7.05
N SER A 99 7.73 -9.99 -6.09
CA SER A 99 7.32 -11.39 -6.30
C SER A 99 6.04 -11.57 -7.14
N GLY A 100 5.50 -10.52 -7.74
CA GLY A 100 4.28 -10.54 -8.55
C GLY A 100 3.05 -10.12 -7.73
N TRP A 101 2.05 -11.00 -7.63
CA TRP A 101 0.86 -10.72 -6.84
C TRP A 101 1.18 -10.70 -5.34
N LEU A 102 0.68 -9.67 -4.68
CA LEU A 102 0.80 -9.44 -3.25
C LEU A 102 -0.60 -9.49 -2.63
N GLN A 103 -0.81 -10.44 -1.73
CA GLN A 103 -1.95 -10.46 -0.82
C GLN A 103 -1.56 -9.71 0.44
N ILE A 104 -1.92 -8.42 0.51
CA ILE A 104 -1.61 -7.54 1.63
C ILE A 104 -2.78 -7.61 2.61
N TYR A 105 -2.59 -8.29 3.74
CA TYR A 105 -3.62 -8.47 4.77
C TYR A 105 -3.31 -7.64 6.00
N LEU A 106 -4.29 -6.82 6.41
CA LEU A 106 -4.26 -6.05 7.65
C LEU A 106 -5.31 -6.64 8.60
N PRO A 107 -4.90 -7.37 9.66
CA PRO A 107 -5.85 -8.00 10.59
C PRO A 107 -6.77 -7.03 11.31
N GLU A 108 -6.28 -5.83 11.64
CA GLU A 108 -7.09 -4.79 12.31
C GLU A 108 -8.27 -4.30 11.45
N LEU A 109 -8.14 -4.33 10.12
CA LEU A 109 -9.20 -4.01 9.17
C LEU A 109 -9.97 -5.27 8.74
N ASN A 110 -9.47 -6.45 9.13
CA ASN A 110 -9.86 -7.75 8.60
C ASN A 110 -10.00 -7.74 7.06
N LYS A 111 -9.09 -7.05 6.36
CA LYS A 111 -9.16 -6.83 4.91
C LYS A 111 -7.88 -7.28 4.22
N THR A 112 -8.05 -8.02 3.14
CA THR A 112 -6.96 -8.44 2.24
C THR A 112 -7.07 -7.67 0.94
N TYR A 113 -5.97 -7.04 0.53
CA TYR A 113 -5.86 -6.34 -0.73
C TYR A 113 -5.01 -7.15 -1.69
N ARG A 114 -5.48 -7.33 -2.93
CA ARG A 114 -4.72 -8.05 -3.96
C ARG A 114 -4.10 -7.05 -4.93
N MET A 115 -2.81 -6.80 -4.75
CA MET A 115 -2.09 -5.74 -5.45
C MET A 115 -0.80 -6.26 -6.09
N TYR A 116 -0.13 -5.43 -6.89
CA TYR A 116 1.25 -5.65 -7.30
C TYR A 116 2.08 -4.37 -7.16
N TYR A 117 3.39 -4.53 -6.95
CA TYR A 117 4.33 -3.42 -6.85
C TYR A 117 4.50 -2.70 -8.20
N VAL A 118 4.36 -1.37 -8.19
CA VAL A 118 4.57 -0.51 -9.37
C VAL A 118 5.92 0.18 -9.30
N SER A 119 6.17 0.92 -8.21
CA SER A 119 7.37 1.73 -8.05
C SER A 119 7.60 2.12 -6.60
N CYS A 120 8.81 2.60 -6.30
CA CYS A 120 9.16 3.24 -5.04
C CYS A 120 8.97 4.74 -5.21
N THR A 121 8.18 5.38 -4.33
CA THR A 121 7.90 6.82 -4.38
C THR A 121 8.96 7.65 -3.66
N GLY A 122 9.81 7.02 -2.85
CA GLY A 122 10.93 7.67 -2.19
C GLY A 122 11.57 6.77 -1.14
N TYR A 123 12.82 7.07 -0.79
CA TYR A 123 13.56 6.43 0.29
C TYR A 123 14.17 7.50 1.19
N THR A 124 14.12 7.30 2.50
CA THR A 124 14.72 8.16 3.50
C THR A 124 15.44 7.30 4.53
N GLN A 125 16.74 7.51 4.67
CA GLN A 125 17.50 6.93 5.77
C GLN A 125 17.14 7.68 7.06
N LEU A 126 16.60 6.98 8.07
CA LEU A 126 16.17 7.61 9.33
C LEU A 126 17.29 7.67 10.37
N THR A 127 18.18 6.69 10.37
CA THR A 127 19.38 6.68 11.22
C THR A 127 20.62 6.30 10.41
N ALA A 128 21.80 6.75 10.82
CA ALA A 128 23.03 6.42 10.11
C ALA A 128 23.25 4.89 10.02
N LEU A 129 23.87 4.42 8.95
CA LEU A 129 24.08 2.99 8.73
C LEU A 129 25.04 2.34 9.75
N ASP A 130 25.87 3.13 10.41
CA ASP A 130 26.80 2.73 11.48
C ASP A 130 26.22 2.94 12.89
N ALA A 131 24.97 3.42 13.00
CA ALA A 131 24.27 3.50 14.27
C ALA A 131 23.95 2.10 14.82
N GLY A 132 23.78 2.01 16.15
CA GLY A 132 23.38 0.75 16.79
C GLY A 132 22.02 0.23 16.31
N ILE A 133 21.05 1.13 16.07
CA ILE A 133 19.78 0.78 15.40
C ILE A 133 19.76 1.50 14.05
N VAL A 134 19.62 0.71 12.99
CA VAL A 134 19.53 1.19 11.62
C VAL A 134 18.08 1.15 11.18
N ALA A 135 17.55 2.30 10.74
CA ALA A 135 16.20 2.44 10.27
C ALA A 135 16.15 3.24 8.96
N GLY A 136 15.23 2.83 8.08
CA GLY A 136 14.96 3.51 6.83
C GLY A 136 13.49 3.42 6.50
N ARG A 137 12.95 4.47 5.89
CA ARG A 137 11.58 4.56 5.42
C ARG A 137 11.56 4.62 3.90
N PHE A 138 10.55 4.04 3.30
CA PHE A 138 10.32 4.16 1.87
C PHE A 138 8.84 4.04 1.53
N GLY A 139 8.45 4.85 0.55
CA GLY A 139 7.11 4.83 0.00
C GLY A 139 7.03 3.85 -1.16
N VAL A 140 5.95 3.09 -1.20
CA VAL A 140 5.70 2.07 -2.21
C VAL A 140 4.36 2.35 -2.86
N LYS A 141 4.37 2.44 -4.19
CA LYS A 141 3.16 2.51 -5.01
C LYS A 141 2.77 1.12 -5.48
N PHE A 142 1.52 0.78 -5.22
CA PHE A 142 0.86 -0.44 -5.65
C PHE A 142 -0.25 -0.15 -6.66
N ARG A 143 -0.56 -1.15 -7.49
CA ARG A 143 -1.75 -1.16 -8.33
C ARG A 143 -2.69 -2.27 -7.86
N GLU A 144 -3.96 -1.92 -7.71
CA GLU A 144 -5.06 -2.85 -7.48
C GLU A 144 -5.97 -2.88 -8.72
N PRO A 145 -5.85 -3.89 -9.60
CA PRO A 145 -6.60 -3.92 -10.86
C PRO A 145 -8.09 -4.20 -10.70
N ILE A 146 -8.45 -4.99 -9.69
CA ILE A 146 -9.83 -5.37 -9.38
C ILE A 146 -10.03 -5.07 -7.90
N PRO A 147 -10.41 -3.83 -7.54
CA PRO A 147 -10.57 -3.47 -6.15
C PRO A 147 -11.90 -3.98 -5.60
N GLU A 148 -11.87 -4.37 -4.34
CA GLU A 148 -13.04 -4.82 -3.59
C GLU A 148 -13.54 -3.72 -2.63
N PRO A 149 -14.87 -3.56 -2.49
CA PRO A 149 -15.47 -2.57 -1.59
C PRO A 149 -15.00 -2.70 -0.13
#